data_AF-A0A2H0C4U5-F1
#
_entry.id   AF-A0A2H0C4U5-F1
#
_cell.length_a   1.000
_cell.length_b   1.000
_cell.length_c   1.000
_cell.angle_alpha   90.00
_cell.angle_beta   90.00
_cell.angle_gamma   90.00
#
_symmetry.space_group_name_H-M   'P 1'
#
loop_
_entity.id
_entity.type
_entity.pdbx_description
1 polymer ?
#
loop_
_entity_poly.entity_id
_entity_poly.type
_entity_poly.pdbx_seq_one_letter_code
_entity_poly.pdbx_strand_id
1 'polypeptide(L)'
;MIYKKVIENTLDLGSGTVLQIPKNILLQRAPLYDTGWRALLKGKGKYALILGAGPATREILYAFEEQDLQSNLPVIHCFDIAPPPKEFTDIRARFPQVEMEYHSGIDLANFLPQEDFIKNTRLISIHGVLDYLTPEAVKRLFLQIAKIKSETISIRLCLTVSPWEIKFAIENADLTQRETESIERLRKRQVEVVNIDEFTNSIMQMRISMEAKVAQNLKHDYPASYFLPDKLAGYMKGIGYNHLQFLTYNPQGGNNYSALLMVFDNKD
;
A
#
# COMPACT_ATOMS: atom_id res chain seq x y z
N MET A 1 -31.33 17.60 14.22
CA MET A 1 -31.84 16.21 14.08
C MET A 1 -31.45 15.63 12.70
N ILE A 2 -30.16 15.68 12.35
CA ILE A 2 -29.62 15.24 11.03
C ILE A 2 -28.63 14.06 11.19
N TYR A 3 -28.15 13.79 12.40
CA TYR A 3 -27.17 12.74 12.68
C TYR A 3 -27.73 11.32 12.81
N LYS A 4 -29.05 11.13 12.76
CA LYS A 4 -29.68 9.83 13.05
C LYS A 4 -29.95 8.95 11.83
N LYS A 5 -29.81 9.48 10.60
CA LYS A 5 -30.21 8.77 9.36
C LYS A 5 -29.04 8.20 8.54
N VAL A 6 -27.79 8.36 8.99
CA VAL A 6 -26.60 7.79 8.34
C VAL A 6 -26.14 6.49 9.04
N ILE A 7 -26.76 6.13 10.18
CA ILE A 7 -26.39 4.97 11.01
C ILE A 7 -27.33 3.76 10.77
N GLU A 8 -28.08 3.74 9.66
CA GLU A 8 -28.94 2.59 9.31
C GLU A 8 -28.38 1.73 8.17
N ASN A 9 -27.22 2.09 7.61
CA ASN A 9 -26.45 1.24 6.71
C ASN A 9 -25.07 0.92 7.30
N THR A 10 -25.04 0.58 8.59
CA THR A 10 -23.90 -0.09 9.21
C THR A 10 -23.79 -1.46 8.54
N LEU A 11 -23.11 -1.49 7.40
CA LEU A 11 -22.59 -2.71 6.81
C LEU A 11 -21.79 -3.41 7.89
N ASP A 12 -22.23 -4.62 8.19
CA ASP A 12 -21.55 -5.61 9.00
C ASP A 12 -20.14 -5.79 8.41
N LEU A 13 -19.17 -5.06 8.96
CA LEU A 13 -17.77 -5.11 8.53
C LEU A 13 -17.06 -6.25 9.25
N GLY A 14 -17.62 -7.44 9.06
CA GLY A 14 -16.86 -8.67 9.16
C GLY A 14 -15.73 -8.64 8.13
N SER A 15 -14.58 -9.18 8.56
CA SER A 15 -13.43 -9.59 7.75
C SER A 15 -13.74 -9.75 6.26
N GLY A 16 -13.13 -8.91 5.43
CA GLY A 16 -13.11 -9.10 3.98
C GLY A 16 -14.08 -8.24 3.18
N THR A 17 -14.92 -7.41 3.79
CA THR A 17 -15.74 -6.46 3.01
C THR A 17 -14.92 -5.22 2.63
N VAL A 18 -14.11 -5.39 1.60
CA VAL A 18 -13.46 -4.31 0.86
C VAL A 18 -14.55 -3.36 0.39
N LEU A 19 -14.45 -2.09 0.78
CA LEU A 19 -15.27 -1.01 0.22
C LEU A 19 -15.34 -1.19 -1.30
N GLN A 20 -16.53 -1.53 -1.83
CA GLN A 20 -16.79 -1.46 -3.27
C GLN A 20 -16.71 0.02 -3.66
N ILE A 21 -15.51 0.52 -3.96
CA ILE A 21 -15.33 1.89 -4.43
C ILE A 21 -15.96 1.93 -5.83
N PRO A 22 -17.01 2.75 -6.03
CA PRO A 22 -17.65 2.89 -7.34
C PRO A 22 -16.63 3.34 -8.40
N LYS A 23 -16.73 2.80 -9.62
CA LYS A 23 -15.79 3.10 -10.73
C LYS A 23 -15.65 4.61 -10.98
N ASN A 24 -16.74 5.37 -10.87
CA ASN A 24 -16.72 6.83 -10.98
C ASN A 24 -15.95 7.54 -9.85
N ILE A 25 -15.91 6.97 -8.63
CA ILE A 25 -15.08 7.50 -7.53
C ILE A 25 -13.61 7.09 -7.70
N LEU A 26 -13.33 5.88 -8.21
CA LEU A 26 -11.98 5.46 -8.64
C LEU A 26 -11.44 6.39 -9.74
N LEU A 27 -12.27 6.74 -10.72
CA LEU A 27 -11.92 7.64 -11.84
C LEU A 27 -11.84 9.12 -11.42
N GLN A 28 -12.63 9.60 -10.46
CA GLN A 28 -12.45 10.93 -9.87
C GLN A 28 -11.16 11.03 -9.05
N ARG A 29 -10.64 9.89 -8.57
CA ARG A 29 -9.33 9.73 -7.95
C ARG A 29 -8.21 9.51 -8.98
N ALA A 30 -8.44 9.77 -10.27
CA ALA A 30 -7.51 9.57 -11.39
C ALA A 30 -6.03 9.87 -11.08
N PRO A 31 -5.63 10.98 -10.41
CA PRO A 31 -4.20 11.25 -10.17
C PRO A 31 -3.47 10.17 -9.33
N LEU A 32 -4.21 9.44 -8.47
CA LEU A 32 -3.66 8.39 -7.58
C LEU A 32 -3.31 7.13 -8.34
N TYR A 33 -4.23 6.66 -9.18
CA TYR A 33 -4.06 5.41 -9.91
C TYR A 33 -3.11 5.63 -11.07
N ASP A 34 -3.20 6.77 -11.73
CA ASP A 34 -2.42 7.18 -12.88
C ASP A 34 -0.89 7.07 -12.67
N THR A 35 -0.35 7.06 -11.46
CA THR A 35 1.12 7.03 -11.24
C THR A 35 1.69 5.62 -11.13
N GLY A 36 1.14 4.76 -10.26
CA GLY A 36 1.47 3.34 -10.23
C GLY A 36 1.04 2.61 -11.52
N TRP A 37 -0.09 3.04 -12.08
CA TRP A 37 -0.61 2.64 -13.39
C TRP A 37 0.31 3.05 -14.54
N ARG A 38 0.71 4.34 -14.63
CA ARG A 38 1.69 4.78 -15.64
C ARG A 38 3.03 4.09 -15.49
N ALA A 39 3.49 3.82 -14.27
CA ALA A 39 4.70 3.04 -14.06
C ALA A 39 4.56 1.62 -14.64
N LEU A 40 3.40 0.99 -14.43
CA LEU A 40 3.07 -0.32 -15.02
C LEU A 40 2.95 -0.29 -16.54
N LEU A 41 2.56 0.82 -17.16
CA LEU A 41 2.45 0.94 -18.62
C LEU A 41 3.74 1.42 -19.31
N LYS A 42 4.50 2.31 -18.69
CA LYS A 42 5.63 3.02 -19.33
C LYS A 42 6.99 2.42 -19.02
N GLY A 43 7.09 1.57 -18.00
CA GLY A 43 8.36 0.94 -17.64
C GLY A 43 8.89 -0.03 -18.70
N LYS A 44 10.13 -0.51 -18.55
CA LYS A 44 10.76 -1.45 -19.49
C LYS A 44 10.91 -2.86 -18.92
N GLY A 45 10.93 -2.98 -17.60
CA GLY A 45 11.03 -4.26 -16.90
C GLY A 45 9.90 -5.23 -17.28
N LYS A 46 10.26 -6.52 -17.35
CA LYS A 46 9.33 -7.60 -17.68
C LYS A 46 8.32 -7.87 -16.57
N TYR A 47 8.65 -7.55 -15.33
CA TYR A 47 7.87 -7.97 -14.16
C TYR A 47 7.26 -6.79 -13.40
N ALA A 48 6.06 -7.01 -12.85
CA ALA A 48 5.46 -6.15 -11.82
C ALA A 48 5.12 -7.01 -10.60
N LEU A 49 5.58 -6.59 -9.42
CA LEU A 49 5.41 -7.34 -8.17
C LEU A 49 4.41 -6.61 -7.27
N ILE A 50 3.33 -7.31 -6.90
CA ILE A 50 2.31 -6.80 -5.98
C ILE A 50 2.47 -7.55 -4.66
N LEU A 51 2.88 -6.84 -3.61
CA LEU A 51 3.05 -7.37 -2.25
C LEU A 51 1.83 -6.97 -1.43
N GLY A 52 1.04 -7.96 -0.98
CA GLY A 52 -0.27 -7.74 -0.35
C GLY A 52 -1.38 -7.61 -1.38
N ALA A 53 -1.49 -8.62 -2.24
CA ALA A 53 -2.28 -8.56 -3.46
C ALA A 53 -3.77 -8.32 -3.23
N GLY A 54 -4.41 -9.06 -2.31
CA GLY A 54 -5.81 -8.96 -1.90
C GLY A 54 -6.72 -8.14 -2.86
N PRO A 55 -7.30 -7.01 -2.43
CA PRO A 55 -8.08 -6.12 -3.29
C PRO A 55 -7.22 -5.12 -4.08
N ALA A 56 -5.91 -5.04 -3.82
CA ALA A 56 -4.99 -4.16 -4.54
C ALA A 56 -4.82 -4.57 -6.00
N THR A 57 -4.88 -5.86 -6.29
CA THR A 57 -4.89 -6.39 -7.65
C THR A 57 -6.06 -5.82 -8.46
N ARG A 58 -7.23 -5.65 -7.83
CA ARG A 58 -8.40 -5.00 -8.43
C ARG A 58 -8.17 -3.52 -8.72
N GLU A 59 -7.50 -2.81 -7.81
CA GLU A 59 -7.16 -1.39 -7.96
C GLU A 59 -6.22 -1.14 -9.16
N ILE A 60 -5.22 -1.98 -9.33
CA ILE A 60 -4.26 -1.87 -10.44
C ILE A 60 -4.92 -2.27 -11.77
N LEU A 61 -5.77 -3.31 -11.76
CA LEU A 61 -6.29 -3.87 -13.01
C LEU A 61 -7.53 -3.15 -13.55
N TYR A 62 -8.33 -2.51 -12.68
CA TYR A 62 -9.43 -1.66 -13.16
C TYR A 62 -8.99 -0.33 -13.76
N ALA A 63 -7.69 0.00 -13.65
CA ALA A 63 -7.13 1.14 -14.35
C ALA A 63 -6.81 0.86 -15.83
N PHE A 64 -6.75 -0.41 -16.27
CA PHE A 64 -6.58 -0.75 -17.70
C PHE A 64 -7.77 -0.26 -18.53
N GLU A 65 -7.48 0.61 -19.51
CA GLU A 65 -8.36 0.88 -20.63
C GLU A 65 -8.02 -0.05 -21.82
N GLU A 66 -8.96 -0.26 -22.74
CA GLU A 66 -8.75 -1.19 -23.88
C GLU A 66 -7.54 -0.82 -24.74
N GLN A 67 -7.23 0.46 -24.87
CA GLN A 67 -6.06 0.96 -25.58
C GLN A 67 -4.75 0.58 -24.90
N ASP A 68 -4.74 0.45 -23.57
CA ASP A 68 -3.54 0.14 -22.80
C ASP A 68 -3.15 -1.34 -22.96
N LEU A 69 -4.12 -2.20 -23.28
CA LEU A 69 -3.95 -3.63 -23.49
C LEU A 69 -3.19 -3.98 -24.79
N GLN A 70 -2.96 -2.99 -25.65
CA GLN A 70 -2.11 -3.10 -26.85
C GLN A 70 -0.63 -2.83 -26.53
N SER A 71 -0.30 -2.43 -25.29
CA SER A 71 1.05 -2.06 -24.86
C SER A 71 1.89 -3.28 -24.47
N ASN A 72 3.21 -3.08 -24.31
CA ASN A 72 4.10 -4.09 -23.72
C ASN A 72 3.87 -4.20 -22.20
N LEU A 73 2.90 -5.04 -21.82
CA LEU A 73 2.52 -5.25 -20.42
C LEU A 73 3.49 -6.20 -19.71
N PRO A 74 3.73 -6.01 -18.40
CA PRO A 74 4.56 -6.94 -17.65
C PRO A 74 3.79 -8.21 -17.29
N VAL A 75 4.53 -9.24 -16.90
CA VAL A 75 3.97 -10.33 -16.09
C VAL A 75 3.77 -9.83 -14.67
N ILE A 76 2.54 -9.91 -14.17
CA ILE A 76 2.17 -9.44 -12.83
C ILE A 76 2.23 -10.61 -11.85
N HIS A 77 3.15 -10.54 -10.88
CA HIS A 77 3.25 -11.49 -9.78
C HIS A 77 2.62 -10.90 -8.52
N CYS A 78 1.56 -11.54 -8.05
CA CYS A 78 0.85 -11.19 -6.83
C CYS A 78 1.34 -12.09 -5.69
N PHE A 79 1.88 -11.53 -4.61
CA PHE A 79 2.33 -12.26 -3.42
C PHE A 79 1.42 -11.93 -2.24
N ASP A 80 0.87 -12.97 -1.63
CA ASP A 80 -0.03 -12.83 -0.50
C ASP A 80 0.05 -14.05 0.43
N ILE A 81 -0.29 -13.85 1.69
CA ILE A 81 -0.48 -14.94 2.64
C ILE A 81 -1.81 -15.64 2.40
N ALA A 82 -2.81 -14.91 1.89
CA ALA A 82 -4.13 -15.44 1.58
C ALA A 82 -4.15 -16.21 0.24
N PRO A 83 -5.11 -17.12 0.03
CA PRO A 83 -5.38 -17.66 -1.30
C PRO A 83 -5.91 -16.56 -2.25
N PRO A 84 -5.83 -16.77 -3.57
CA PRO A 84 -6.36 -15.81 -4.54
C PRO A 84 -7.84 -15.52 -4.26
N PRO A 85 -8.25 -14.24 -4.18
CA PRO A 85 -9.66 -13.89 -4.04
C PRO A 85 -10.43 -14.29 -5.31
N LYS A 86 -11.74 -14.52 -5.20
CA LYS A 86 -12.58 -14.89 -6.36
C LYS A 86 -12.46 -13.84 -7.49
N GLU A 87 -12.40 -12.58 -7.10
CA GLU A 87 -12.21 -11.43 -7.96
C GLU A 87 -10.94 -11.51 -8.80
N PHE A 88 -9.88 -12.19 -8.32
CA PHE A 88 -8.67 -12.41 -9.11
C PHE A 88 -8.98 -13.23 -10.37
N THR A 89 -9.83 -14.25 -10.25
CA THR A 89 -10.26 -15.09 -11.38
C THR A 89 -11.10 -14.28 -12.35
N ASP A 90 -12.04 -13.47 -11.84
CA ASP A 90 -12.89 -12.61 -12.66
C ASP A 90 -12.07 -11.58 -13.45
N ILE A 91 -11.04 -11.01 -12.82
CA ILE A 91 -10.15 -10.04 -13.47
C ILE A 91 -9.30 -10.71 -14.56
N ARG A 92 -8.75 -11.90 -14.31
CA ARG A 92 -8.02 -12.67 -15.34
C ARG A 92 -8.91 -13.02 -16.52
N ALA A 93 -10.18 -13.37 -16.27
CA ALA A 93 -11.14 -13.62 -17.33
C ALA A 93 -11.46 -12.34 -18.14
N ARG A 94 -11.47 -11.19 -17.48
CA ARG A 94 -11.73 -9.89 -18.11
C ARG A 94 -10.54 -9.36 -18.93
N PHE A 95 -9.31 -9.64 -18.51
CA PHE A 95 -8.09 -9.18 -19.16
C PHE A 95 -7.14 -10.35 -19.48
N PRO A 96 -7.53 -11.29 -20.36
CA PRO A 96 -6.78 -12.51 -20.65
C PRO A 96 -5.39 -12.28 -21.26
N GLN A 97 -5.14 -11.10 -21.84
CA GLN A 97 -3.85 -10.69 -22.39
C GLN A 97 -2.85 -10.24 -21.34
N VAL A 98 -3.29 -10.02 -20.10
CA VAL A 98 -2.40 -9.65 -18.99
C VAL A 98 -1.93 -10.94 -18.33
N GLU A 99 -0.64 -11.26 -18.47
CA GLU A 99 -0.06 -12.41 -17.79
C GLU A 99 0.00 -12.15 -16.30
N MET A 100 -0.59 -13.06 -15.53
CA MET A 100 -0.78 -12.90 -14.09
C MET A 100 -0.56 -14.20 -13.34
N GLU A 101 0.21 -14.11 -12.27
CA GLU A 101 0.48 -15.19 -11.34
C GLU A 101 0.12 -14.77 -9.91
N TYR A 102 -0.48 -15.69 -9.15
CA TYR A 102 -0.79 -15.49 -7.75
C TYR A 102 -0.07 -16.52 -6.90
N HIS A 103 0.77 -16.01 -6.01
CA HIS A 103 1.64 -16.75 -5.10
C HIS A 103 1.05 -16.63 -3.69
N SER A 104 0.23 -17.60 -3.31
CA SER A 104 -0.46 -17.67 -2.01
C SER A 104 0.38 -18.35 -0.93
N GLY A 105 0.07 -18.10 0.35
CA GLY A 105 0.77 -18.69 1.49
C GLY A 105 2.17 -18.11 1.70
N ILE A 106 2.46 -16.97 1.08
CA ILE A 106 3.74 -16.29 1.17
C ILE A 106 3.72 -15.32 2.35
N ASP A 107 4.52 -15.62 3.38
CA ASP A 107 4.78 -14.68 4.45
C ASP A 107 5.76 -13.60 3.99
N LEU A 108 5.24 -12.39 3.79
CA LEU A 108 6.03 -11.25 3.32
C LEU A 108 7.08 -10.78 4.33
N ALA A 109 7.02 -11.19 5.60
CA ALA A 109 8.09 -10.97 6.57
C ALA A 109 9.39 -11.73 6.21
N ASN A 110 9.26 -12.75 5.36
CA ASN A 110 10.32 -13.63 4.89
C ASN A 110 10.38 -13.68 3.36
N PHE A 111 9.86 -12.64 2.69
CA PHE A 111 9.89 -12.52 1.24
C PHE A 111 11.33 -12.62 0.72
N LEU A 112 11.56 -13.42 -0.31
CA LEU A 112 12.82 -13.56 -1.01
C LEU A 112 12.57 -13.39 -2.51
N PRO A 113 13.20 -12.40 -3.17
CA PRO A 113 13.01 -12.18 -4.60
C PRO A 113 13.69 -13.29 -5.39
N GLN A 114 13.05 -13.71 -6.48
CA GLN A 114 13.68 -14.56 -7.49
C GLN A 114 14.76 -13.76 -8.23
N GLU A 115 15.80 -14.44 -8.73
CA GLU A 115 16.90 -13.79 -9.46
C GLU A 115 16.41 -12.99 -10.67
N ASP A 116 15.43 -13.55 -11.40
CA ASP A 116 14.79 -12.93 -12.56
C ASP A 116 14.18 -11.56 -12.28
N PHE A 117 13.81 -11.26 -11.03
CA PHE A 117 13.22 -9.97 -10.68
C PHE A 117 14.27 -8.85 -10.61
N ILE A 118 15.54 -9.18 -10.35
CA ILE A 118 16.60 -8.20 -10.13
C ILE A 118 16.89 -7.44 -11.42
N LYS A 119 16.75 -6.10 -11.40
CA LYS A 119 16.93 -5.18 -12.53
C LYS A 119 16.01 -5.43 -13.74
N ASN A 120 15.01 -6.29 -13.59
CA ASN A 120 14.01 -6.59 -14.63
C ASN A 120 12.58 -6.37 -14.12
N THR A 121 12.44 -5.75 -12.94
CA THR A 121 11.16 -5.38 -12.36
C THR A 121 10.87 -3.92 -12.67
N ARG A 122 9.74 -3.65 -13.32
CA ARG A 122 9.31 -2.26 -13.57
C ARG A 122 8.64 -1.63 -12.36
N LEU A 123 7.84 -2.40 -11.62
CA LEU A 123 7.04 -1.91 -10.51
C LEU A 123 7.11 -2.88 -9.34
N ILE A 124 7.37 -2.36 -8.15
CA ILE A 124 6.99 -3.01 -6.89
C ILE A 124 5.88 -2.19 -6.26
N SER A 125 4.79 -2.84 -5.89
CA SER A 125 3.62 -2.22 -5.31
C SER A 125 3.31 -2.90 -3.97
N ILE A 126 3.26 -2.13 -2.88
CA ILE A 126 3.07 -2.63 -1.51
C ILE A 126 1.75 -2.10 -0.96
N HIS A 127 0.81 -3.00 -0.63
CA HIS A 127 -0.55 -2.63 -0.25
C HIS A 127 -0.98 -3.24 1.09
N GLY A 128 -1.14 -2.40 2.11
CA GLY A 128 -1.66 -2.83 3.43
C GLY A 128 -0.80 -3.86 4.15
N VAL A 129 0.40 -4.16 3.62
CA VAL A 129 1.31 -5.17 4.14
C VAL A 129 2.03 -4.68 5.38
N LEU A 130 2.54 -3.46 5.27
CA LEU A 130 3.47 -2.90 6.23
C LEU A 130 2.81 -2.75 7.60
N ASP A 131 1.50 -2.50 7.62
CA ASP A 131 0.69 -2.32 8.82
C ASP A 131 0.64 -3.59 9.69
N TYR A 132 0.93 -4.78 9.16
CA TYR A 132 0.99 -6.03 9.94
C TYR A 132 2.38 -6.59 10.16
N LEU A 133 3.44 -5.91 9.73
CA LEU A 133 4.80 -6.39 9.91
C LEU A 133 5.45 -5.75 11.14
N THR A 134 6.23 -6.52 11.89
CA THR A 134 7.10 -5.95 12.93
C THR A 134 8.21 -5.08 12.30
N PRO A 135 8.81 -4.12 13.03
CA PRO A 135 9.91 -3.32 12.49
C PRO A 135 11.05 -4.15 11.88
N GLU A 136 11.37 -5.28 12.50
CA GLU A 136 12.40 -6.21 12.06
C GLU A 136 11.98 -6.98 10.78
N ALA A 137 10.69 -7.31 10.63
CA ALA A 137 10.17 -7.85 9.38
C ALA A 137 10.17 -6.81 8.25
N VAL A 138 9.81 -5.55 8.55
CA VAL A 138 9.91 -4.44 7.60
C VAL A 138 11.35 -4.24 7.15
N LYS A 139 12.31 -4.27 8.09
CA LYS A 139 13.74 -4.18 7.79
C LYS A 139 14.15 -5.23 6.77
N ARG A 140 13.83 -6.50 7.01
CA ARG A 140 14.14 -7.60 6.07
C ARG A 140 13.49 -7.39 4.71
N LEU A 141 12.21 -7.04 4.68
CA LEU A 141 11.47 -6.82 3.44
C LEU A 141 12.11 -5.72 2.58
N PHE A 142 12.38 -4.54 3.17
CA PHE A 142 12.98 -3.42 2.44
C PHE A 142 14.43 -3.69 2.00
N LEU A 143 15.19 -4.48 2.77
CA LEU A 143 16.50 -4.96 2.33
C LEU A 143 16.41 -5.85 1.08
N GLN A 144 15.37 -6.68 0.95
CA GLN A 144 15.16 -7.44 -0.28
C GLN A 144 14.68 -6.57 -1.44
N ILE A 145 13.75 -5.65 -1.19
CA ILE A 145 13.27 -4.68 -2.19
C ILE A 145 14.42 -3.87 -2.78
N ALA A 146 15.37 -3.44 -1.94
CA ALA A 146 16.54 -2.69 -2.38
C ALA A 146 17.43 -3.49 -3.36
N LYS A 147 17.45 -4.82 -3.28
CA LYS A 147 18.19 -5.69 -4.22
C LYS A 147 17.53 -5.78 -5.58
N ILE A 148 16.20 -5.70 -5.64
CA ILE A 148 15.43 -5.85 -6.89
C ILE A 148 15.73 -4.69 -7.84
N LYS A 149 15.98 -3.47 -7.32
CA LYS A 149 16.26 -2.27 -8.13
C LYS A 149 15.20 -2.04 -9.21
N SER A 150 13.94 -2.05 -8.79
CA SER A 150 12.82 -1.77 -9.68
C SER A 150 12.84 -0.33 -10.21
N GLU A 151 12.22 -0.10 -11.37
CA GLU A 151 12.10 1.26 -11.93
C GLU A 151 11.24 2.17 -11.04
N THR A 152 10.10 1.66 -10.57
CA THR A 152 9.19 2.39 -9.68
C THR A 152 8.81 1.53 -8.47
N ILE A 153 8.66 2.17 -7.31
CA ILE A 153 8.09 1.59 -6.11
C ILE A 153 6.88 2.40 -5.67
N SER A 154 5.74 1.73 -5.50
CA SER A 154 4.51 2.30 -4.98
C SER A 154 4.19 1.68 -3.62
N ILE A 155 3.96 2.52 -2.61
CA ILE A 155 3.72 2.09 -1.23
C ILE A 155 2.46 2.78 -0.73
N ARG A 156 1.51 1.98 -0.26
CA ARG A 156 0.30 2.46 0.41
C ARG A 156 0.42 2.20 1.90
N LEU A 157 0.33 3.28 2.69
CA LEU A 157 0.31 3.27 4.15
C LEU A 157 -1.09 3.59 4.66
N CYS A 158 -1.52 2.92 5.72
CA CYS A 158 -2.66 3.36 6.51
C CYS A 158 -2.24 4.48 7.46
N LEU A 159 -3.12 5.48 7.62
CA LEU A 159 -2.89 6.62 8.51
C LEU A 159 -3.77 6.50 9.75
N THR A 160 -3.26 6.95 10.90
CA THR A 160 -3.91 6.85 12.22
C THR A 160 -5.15 7.73 12.38
N VAL A 161 -5.36 8.67 11.45
CA VAL A 161 -6.52 9.57 11.45
C VAL A 161 -7.78 8.99 10.77
N SER A 162 -7.80 7.68 10.52
CA SER A 162 -8.97 7.00 9.98
C SER A 162 -10.21 7.15 10.88
N PRO A 163 -11.42 7.42 10.34
CA PRO A 163 -12.66 7.46 11.13
C PRO A 163 -12.94 6.17 11.92
N TRP A 164 -12.39 5.04 11.47
CA TRP A 164 -12.43 3.74 12.17
C TRP A 164 -11.63 3.71 13.49
N GLU A 165 -10.69 4.65 13.64
CA GLU A 165 -9.69 4.66 14.70
C GLU A 165 -9.82 5.91 15.59
N ILE A 166 -10.94 6.64 15.56
CA ILE A 166 -11.11 7.89 16.32
C ILE A 166 -10.81 7.72 17.82
N LYS A 167 -11.25 6.61 18.42
CA LYS A 167 -10.92 6.30 19.82
C LYS A 167 -9.41 6.11 20.00
N PHE A 168 -8.75 5.44 19.05
CA PHE A 168 -7.31 5.24 19.04
C PHE A 168 -6.54 6.55 18.81
N ALA A 169 -6.95 7.40 17.87
CA ALA A 169 -6.34 8.70 17.61
C ALA A 169 -6.44 9.63 18.83
N ILE A 170 -7.55 9.57 19.57
CA ILE A 170 -7.72 10.30 20.84
C ILE A 170 -6.81 9.74 21.93
N GLU A 171 -6.73 8.42 22.07
CA GLU A 171 -5.85 7.75 23.05
C GLU A 171 -4.36 7.85 22.69
N ASN A 172 -4.04 8.15 21.42
CA ASN A 172 -2.68 8.22 20.87
C ASN A 172 -2.44 9.55 20.12
N ALA A 173 -2.88 10.67 20.73
CA ALA A 173 -2.78 12.00 20.12
C ALA A 173 -1.34 12.38 19.72
N ASP A 174 -0.33 11.96 20.49
CA ASP A 174 1.10 12.14 20.15
C ASP A 174 1.44 11.46 18.81
N LEU A 175 1.06 10.20 18.62
CA LEU A 175 1.33 9.46 17.37
C LEU A 175 0.67 10.15 16.17
N THR A 176 -0.58 10.59 16.35
CA THR A 176 -1.35 11.32 15.32
C THR A 176 -0.70 12.67 14.98
N GLN A 177 -0.15 13.36 15.98
CA GLN A 177 0.57 14.61 15.76
C GLN A 177 1.87 14.37 14.98
N ARG A 178 2.66 13.36 15.37
CA ARG A 178 3.90 12.98 14.66
C ARG A 178 3.64 12.57 13.21
N GLU A 179 2.54 11.85 12.96
CA GLU A 179 2.05 11.54 11.61
C GLU A 179 1.87 12.81 10.79
N THR A 180 1.08 13.73 11.34
CA THR A 180 0.68 14.96 10.66
C THR A 180 1.90 15.81 10.35
N GLU A 181 2.82 15.95 11.31
CA GLU A 181 4.08 16.65 11.13
C GLU A 181 4.98 15.99 10.07
N SER A 182 5.01 14.66 10.04
CA SER A 182 5.75 13.89 9.02
C SER A 182 5.20 14.14 7.60
N ILE A 183 3.87 14.12 7.45
CA ILE A 183 3.20 14.46 6.18
C ILE A 183 3.49 15.92 5.79
N GLU A 184 3.48 16.86 6.73
CA GLU A 184 3.82 18.25 6.45
C GLU A 184 5.29 18.42 6.01
N ARG A 185 6.22 17.66 6.59
CA ARG A 185 7.62 17.62 6.09
C ARG A 185 7.70 17.10 4.67
N LEU A 186 6.93 16.06 4.31
CA LEU A 186 6.83 15.62 2.92
C LEU A 186 6.31 16.71 1.98
N ARG A 187 5.23 17.42 2.37
CA ARG A 187 4.65 18.53 1.58
C ARG A 187 5.65 19.65 1.32
N LYS A 188 6.43 19.98 2.34
CA LYS A 188 7.50 21.00 2.26
C LYS A 188 8.78 20.48 1.59
N ARG A 189 8.81 19.22 1.15
CA ARG A 189 10.00 18.54 0.58
C ARG A 189 11.21 18.52 1.54
N GLN A 190 10.94 18.55 2.85
CA GLN A 190 11.94 18.51 3.91
C GLN A 190 12.26 17.07 4.28
N VAL A 191 12.76 16.30 3.31
CA VAL A 191 13.08 14.87 3.46
C VAL A 191 14.59 14.67 3.49
N GLU A 192 15.08 14.30 4.68
CA GLU A 192 16.47 13.92 4.91
C GLU A 192 16.71 12.46 4.53
N VAL A 193 17.92 12.14 4.08
CA VAL A 193 18.32 10.76 3.80
C VAL A 193 18.52 10.04 5.13
N VAL A 194 17.92 8.87 5.28
CA VAL A 194 18.07 8.02 6.47
C VAL A 194 18.47 6.60 6.08
N ASN A 195 19.15 5.88 6.97
CA ASN A 195 19.50 4.48 6.74
C ASN A 195 18.32 3.54 7.12
N ILE A 196 18.45 2.24 6.82
CA ILE A 196 17.39 1.26 7.10
C ILE A 196 17.06 1.19 8.60
N ASP A 197 18.07 1.26 9.47
CA ASP A 197 17.89 1.14 10.92
C ASP A 197 17.11 2.34 11.48
N GLU A 198 17.45 3.56 11.05
CA GLU A 198 16.73 4.77 11.43
C GLU A 198 15.28 4.73 10.94
N PHE A 199 15.05 4.31 9.70
CA PHE A 199 13.70 4.12 9.19
C PHE A 199 12.93 3.10 10.03
N THR A 200 13.49 1.91 10.28
CA THR A 200 12.76 0.84 10.97
C THR A 200 12.57 1.13 12.46
N ASN A 201 13.51 1.81 13.10
CA ASN A 201 13.38 2.26 14.50
C ASN A 201 12.32 3.36 14.67
N SER A 202 11.97 4.06 13.58
CA SER A 202 10.89 5.05 13.57
C SER A 202 9.50 4.44 13.44
N ILE A 203 9.41 3.13 13.12
CA ILE A 203 8.14 2.41 13.04
C ILE A 203 7.63 2.17 14.45
N MET A 204 6.45 2.70 14.74
CA MET A 204 5.84 2.60 16.06
C MET A 204 4.82 1.46 16.03
N GLN A 205 4.78 0.60 17.05
CA GLN A 205 3.75 -0.43 17.14
C GLN A 205 2.52 0.15 17.85
N MET A 206 1.38 0.11 17.17
CA MET A 206 0.09 0.40 17.76
C MET A 206 -0.21 -0.71 18.78
N ARG A 207 -0.34 -0.32 20.05
CA ARG A 207 -0.66 -1.25 21.14
C ARG A 207 -2.15 -1.60 21.11
N ILE A 208 -2.60 -2.28 20.06
CA ILE A 208 -4.00 -2.70 19.94
C ILE A 208 -4.28 -3.80 20.97
N SER A 209 -5.23 -3.53 21.87
CA SER A 209 -5.63 -4.50 22.89
C SER A 209 -6.20 -5.77 22.25
N MET A 210 -6.11 -6.89 22.96
CA MET A 210 -6.65 -8.15 22.45
C MET A 210 -8.15 -8.08 22.17
N GLU A 211 -8.87 -7.38 23.04
CA GLU A 211 -10.31 -7.15 22.92
C GLU A 211 -10.64 -6.33 21.67
N ALA A 212 -9.85 -5.31 21.34
CA ALA A 212 -9.99 -4.55 20.10
C ALA A 212 -9.64 -5.41 18.86
N LYS A 213 -8.62 -6.28 18.95
CA LYS A 213 -8.28 -7.23 17.88
C LYS A 213 -9.45 -8.17 17.58
N VAL A 214 -10.03 -8.77 18.63
CA VAL A 214 -11.20 -9.67 18.51
C VAL A 214 -12.41 -8.93 17.97
N ALA A 215 -12.72 -7.74 18.50
CA ALA A 215 -13.85 -6.93 18.03
C ALA A 215 -13.74 -6.51 16.57
N GLN A 216 -12.52 -6.49 16.01
CA GLN A 216 -12.23 -6.08 14.64
C GLN A 216 -11.81 -7.25 13.73
N ASN A 217 -11.91 -8.49 14.22
CA ASN A 217 -11.45 -9.70 13.53
C ASN A 217 -10.00 -9.61 12.99
N LEU A 218 -9.12 -8.94 13.73
CA LEU A 218 -7.70 -8.88 13.44
C LEU A 218 -7.01 -10.15 13.94
N LYS A 219 -5.98 -10.63 13.23
CA LYS A 219 -5.18 -11.77 13.70
C LYS A 219 -4.53 -11.45 15.05
N HIS A 220 -4.43 -12.48 15.91
CA HIS A 220 -3.85 -12.34 17.25
C HIS A 220 -2.43 -11.74 17.24
N ASP A 221 -1.62 -12.15 16.27
CA ASP A 221 -0.23 -11.72 16.07
C ASP A 221 -0.08 -10.41 15.31
N TYR A 222 -1.18 -9.76 14.88
CA TYR A 222 -1.17 -8.47 14.17
C TYR A 222 -0.49 -7.39 15.05
N PRO A 223 0.72 -6.92 14.70
CA PRO A 223 1.47 -5.96 15.50
C PRO A 223 1.00 -4.52 15.29
N ALA A 224 0.23 -4.25 14.22
CA ALA A 224 -0.29 -2.94 13.88
C ALA A 224 0.81 -1.87 13.83
N SER A 225 1.60 -1.85 12.77
CA SER A 225 2.72 -0.94 12.63
C SER A 225 2.30 0.39 12.03
N TYR A 226 2.86 1.44 12.62
CA TYR A 226 2.63 2.82 12.28
C TYR A 226 3.91 3.42 11.71
N PHE A 227 3.80 4.13 10.58
CA PHE A 227 4.94 4.61 9.82
C PHE A 227 4.99 6.13 9.83
N LEU A 228 6.20 6.71 9.95
CA LEU A 228 6.44 8.11 9.65
C LEU A 228 6.80 8.25 8.15
N PRO A 229 5.91 8.83 7.32
CA PRO A 229 6.12 8.89 5.87
C PRO A 229 7.41 9.57 5.42
N ASP A 230 7.86 10.61 6.13
CA ASP A 230 9.14 11.29 5.85
C ASP A 230 10.36 10.38 6.03
N LYS A 231 10.35 9.50 7.03
CA LYS A 231 11.43 8.53 7.25
C LYS A 231 11.44 7.44 6.18
N LEU A 232 10.28 6.96 5.75
CA LEU A 232 10.18 6.07 4.59
C LEU A 232 10.75 6.76 3.34
N ALA A 233 10.32 7.99 3.05
CA ALA A 233 10.84 8.74 1.90
C ALA A 233 12.35 8.97 1.97
N GLY A 234 12.88 9.25 3.16
CA GLY A 234 14.30 9.42 3.42
C GLY A 234 15.12 8.17 3.13
N TYR A 235 14.59 7.00 3.52
CA TYR A 235 15.20 5.72 3.20
C TYR A 235 15.20 5.45 1.70
N MET A 236 14.06 5.63 1.03
CA MET A 236 13.94 5.45 -0.43
C MET A 236 14.92 6.34 -1.19
N LYS A 237 15.10 7.59 -0.75
CA LYS A 237 16.11 8.52 -1.26
C LYS A 237 17.53 8.01 -1.07
N GLY A 238 17.83 7.43 0.09
CA GLY A 238 19.12 6.81 0.40
C GLY A 238 19.47 5.62 -0.50
N ILE A 239 18.49 4.84 -0.93
CA ILE A 239 18.71 3.65 -1.79
C ILE A 239 18.59 3.92 -3.30
N GLY A 240 18.39 5.18 -3.70
CA GLY A 240 18.49 5.64 -5.09
C GLY A 240 17.23 6.25 -5.70
N TYR A 241 16.10 6.34 -4.98
CA TYR A 241 14.83 6.81 -5.56
C TYR A 241 14.57 8.28 -5.24
N ASN A 242 14.28 9.11 -6.25
CA ASN A 242 14.28 10.57 -6.07
C ASN A 242 12.92 11.24 -6.25
N HIS A 243 12.07 10.68 -7.10
CA HIS A 243 10.79 11.30 -7.42
C HIS A 243 9.73 10.80 -6.46
N LEU A 244 9.41 11.61 -5.44
CA LEU A 244 8.30 11.33 -4.54
C LEU A 244 7.04 12.06 -5.01
N GLN A 245 6.05 11.30 -5.45
CA GLN A 245 4.66 11.75 -5.51
C GLN A 245 3.90 11.12 -4.37
N PHE A 246 3.12 11.91 -3.65
CA PHE A 246 2.25 11.35 -2.61
C PHE A 246 0.90 12.02 -2.58
N LEU A 247 -0.09 11.27 -2.13
CA LEU A 247 -1.42 11.79 -1.90
C LEU A 247 -2.04 11.14 -0.67
N THR A 248 -2.61 11.99 0.17
CA THR A 248 -3.40 11.62 1.33
C THR A 248 -4.87 11.58 0.94
N TYR A 249 -5.58 10.50 1.24
CA TYR A 249 -7.01 10.39 0.93
C TYR A 249 -7.81 9.68 2.01
N ASN A 250 -9.13 9.89 1.98
CA ASN A 250 -10.09 9.18 2.79
C ASN A 250 -10.97 8.29 1.87
N PRO A 251 -10.86 6.96 1.94
CA PRO A 251 -11.68 6.04 1.18
C PRO A 251 -13.17 6.15 1.55
N GLN A 252 -13.50 6.75 2.69
CA GLN A 252 -14.87 6.93 3.20
C GLN A 252 -15.47 8.33 3.01
N GLY A 253 -14.75 9.28 2.43
CA GLY A 253 -15.30 10.59 2.05
C GLY A 253 -15.39 11.66 3.15
N GLY A 254 -14.55 11.62 4.19
CA GLY A 254 -14.44 12.66 5.23
C GLY A 254 -13.20 13.56 5.11
N ASN A 255 -13.13 14.60 5.97
CA ASN A 255 -12.03 15.60 6.00
C ASN A 255 -10.73 15.13 6.66
N ASN A 256 -10.71 13.93 7.27
CA ASN A 256 -9.52 13.34 7.88
C ASN A 256 -8.87 12.34 6.91
N TYR A 257 -7.54 12.32 6.81
CA TYR A 257 -6.82 11.36 5.97
C TYR A 257 -6.84 9.97 6.60
N SER A 258 -7.06 8.91 5.82
CA SER A 258 -6.98 7.54 6.34
C SER A 258 -5.95 6.67 5.61
N ALA A 259 -5.40 7.15 4.50
CA ALA A 259 -4.38 6.46 3.75
C ALA A 259 -3.45 7.46 3.04
N LEU A 260 -2.20 7.05 2.87
CA LEU A 260 -1.18 7.75 2.10
C LEU A 260 -0.64 6.81 1.02
N LEU A 261 -0.71 7.25 -0.23
CA LEU A 261 0.00 6.62 -1.34
C LEU A 261 1.31 7.38 -1.57
N MET A 262 2.42 6.66 -1.69
CA MET A 262 3.74 7.21 -2.02
C MET A 262 4.30 6.46 -3.24
N VAL A 263 4.79 7.20 -4.22
CA VAL A 263 5.39 6.64 -5.44
C VAL A 263 6.80 7.18 -5.57
N PHE A 264 7.74 6.29 -5.88
CA PHE A 264 9.17 6.51 -5.91
C PHE A 264 9.76 5.99 -7.22
N ASP A 265 10.37 6.86 -8.03
CA ASP A 265 11.09 6.44 -9.24
C ASP A 265 12.59 6.36 -9.01
N ASN A 266 13.19 5.32 -9.59
CA ASN A 266 14.63 5.09 -9.62
C ASN A 266 15.31 6.14 -10.50
N LYS A 267 16.56 6.51 -10.17
CA LYS A 267 17.34 7.51 -10.91
C LYS A 267 18.06 7.00 -12.15
N ASP A 268 18.20 5.67 -12.24
CA ASP A 268 18.99 5.00 -13.28
C ASP A 268 18.20 4.79 -14.57
#